data_AF-A0A2D9RRB3-F1
#
_entry.id   AF-A0A2D9RRB3-F1
#
_cell.length_a   1.000
_cell.length_b   1.000
_cell.length_c   1.000
_cell.angle_alpha   90.00
_cell.angle_beta   90.00
_cell.angle_gamma   90.00
#
_symmetry.space_group_name_H-M   'P 1'
#
loop_
_entity.id
_entity.type
_entity.pdbx_description
1 polymer ?
#
loop_
_entity_poly.entity_id
_entity_poly.type
_entity_poly.pdbx_seq_one_letter_code
_entity_poly.pdbx_strand_id
1 'polypeptide(L)' 'MYAVIATGGKQEKVEPGQVLNVELLPGDEGAEVNFSPILLVDNEDVMSTEDELSGVTVT' A
#
# COMPACT_ATOMS: atom_id res chain seq x y z
N MET A 1 -4.50 -6.94 -9.79
CA MET A 1 -4.78 -5.95 -8.73
C MET A 1 -3.47 -5.34 -8.27
N TYR A 2 -3.41 -4.02 -8.14
CA TYR A 2 -2.27 -3.31 -7.56
C TYR A 2 -2.77 -2.16 -6.68
N ALA A 3 -1.93 -1.72 -5.74
CA ALA A 3 -2.16 -0.52 -4.95
C ALA A 3 -1.02 0.47 -5.13
N VAL A 4 -1.25 1.72 -4.79
CA VAL A 4 -0.19 2.71 -4.58
C VAL A 4 -0.18 3.06 -3.10
N ILE A 5 0.97 2.89 -2.45
CA ILE A 5 1.17 3.22 -1.04
C ILE A 5 2.09 4.43 -0.92
N ALA A 6 1.93 5.20 0.17
CA ALA A 6 2.84 6.27 0.53
C ALA A 6 3.80 5.81 1.64
N THR A 7 5.10 5.85 1.38
CA THR A 7 6.14 5.50 2.35
C THR A 7 7.39 6.35 2.11
N GLY A 8 8.09 6.74 3.19
CA GLY A 8 9.33 7.50 3.08
C GLY A 8 9.26 8.83 2.32
N GLY A 9 8.07 9.45 2.24
CA GLY A 9 7.85 10.67 1.44
C GLY A 9 7.72 10.44 -0.07
N LYS A 10 7.58 9.18 -0.49
CA LYS A 10 7.40 8.75 -1.89
C LYS A 10 6.13 7.93 -2.04
N GLN A 11 5.77 7.65 -3.29
CA GLN A 11 4.65 6.79 -3.65
C GLN A 11 5.18 5.62 -4.44
N GLU A 12 4.77 4.41 -4.08
CA GLU A 12 5.22 3.18 -4.71
C GLU A 12 4.03 2.33 -5.14
N LYS A 13 4.10 1.81 -6.36
CA LYS A 13 3.13 0.84 -6.88
C LYS A 13 3.50 -0.55 -6.37
N VAL A 14 2.53 -1.23 -5.74
CA VAL A 14 2.72 -2.54 -5.12
C VAL A 14 1.70 -3.56 -5.60
N GLU A 15 2.14 -4.81 -5.72
CA GLU A 15 1.36 -5.98 -6.09
C GLU A 15 1.58 -7.12 -5.08
N PRO A 16 0.62 -8.02 -4.85
CA PRO A 16 0.78 -9.13 -3.91
C PRO A 16 2.02 -9.99 -4.22
N GLY A 17 2.84 -10.24 -3.19
CA GLY A 17 4.08 -11.02 -3.31
C GLY A 17 5.30 -10.24 -3.83
N GLN A 18 5.16 -8.94 -4.10
CA GLN A 18 6.27 -8.10 -4.50
C GLN A 18 7.21 -7.81 -3.32
N VAL A 19 8.52 -7.89 -3.56
CA VAL A 19 9.55 -7.43 -2.63
C VAL A 19 9.94 -6.01 -3.01
N LEU A 20 9.88 -5.07 -2.06
CA LEU A 20 10.17 -3.67 -2.26
C LEU A 20 11.23 -3.20 -1.24
N ASN A 21 12.17 -2.38 -1.69
CA ASN A 21 13.06 -1.64 -0.80
C ASN A 21 12.39 -0.30 -0.47
N VAL A 22 12.19 -0.05 0.82
CA VAL A 22 11.60 1.18 1.34
C VAL A 22 12.49 1.78 2.41
N GLU A 23 12.20 3.01 2.82
CA GLU A 23 12.85 3.66 3.94
C GLU A 23 12.62 2.91 5.26
N LEU A 24 13.33 3.31 6.31
CA LEU A 24 13.25 2.67 7.62
C LEU A 24 11.82 2.73 8.18
N LEU A 25 11.26 1.55 8.47
CA LEU A 25 9.94 1.38 9.08
C LEU A 25 10.08 1.01 10.56
N PRO A 26 9.09 1.35 11.41
CA PRO A 26 9.04 0.88 12.78
C PRO A 26 8.69 -0.62 12.82
N GLY A 27 9.42 -1.39 13.63
CA GLY A 27 9.19 -2.83 13.81
C GLY A 27 10.48 -3.63 13.80
N ASP A 28 10.41 -4.86 14.32
CA ASP A 28 11.50 -5.83 14.24
C ASP A 28 11.44 -6.60 12.91
N GLU A 29 12.50 -7.33 12.57
CA GLU A 29 12.51 -8.22 11.40
C GLU A 29 11.35 -9.22 11.47
N GLY A 30 10.55 -9.29 10.38
CA GLY A 30 9.38 -10.15 10.31
C GLY A 30 8.11 -9.59 10.94
N ALA A 31 8.13 -8.37 11.48
CA ALA A 31 6.92 -7.67 11.90
C ALA A 31 6.05 -7.32 10.68
N GLU A 32 4.74 -7.51 10.82
CA GLU A 32 3.77 -7.04 9.83
C GLU A 32 3.64 -5.51 9.91
N VAL A 33 3.59 -4.86 8.74
CA VAL A 33 3.41 -3.41 8.62
C VAL A 33 2.20 -3.13 7.76
N ASN A 34 1.26 -2.35 8.30
CA ASN A 34 0.04 -1.98 7.59
C ASN A 34 0.23 -0.62 6.90
N PHE A 35 -0.05 -0.56 5.60
CA PHE A 35 -0.09 0.67 4.82
C PHE A 35 -1.51 1.02 4.40
N SER A 36 -1.86 2.29 4.53
CA SER A 36 -3.06 2.85 3.90
C SER A 36 -2.75 3.21 2.45
N PRO A 37 -3.42 2.59 1.47
CA PRO A 37 -3.21 2.93 0.06
C PRO A 37 -3.83 4.28 -0.28
N ILE A 38 -3.25 4.96 -1.26
CA ILE A 38 -3.79 6.19 -1.86
C ILE A 38 -4.51 5.93 -3.19
N LEU A 39 -4.30 4.74 -3.76
CA LEU A 39 -4.97 4.26 -4.97
C LEU A 39 -5.04 2.74 -4.88
N LEU A 40 -6.19 2.17 -5.22
CA LEU A 40 -6.35 0.75 -5.43
C LEU A 40 -6.94 0.52 -6.82
N VAL A 41 -6.37 -0.43 -7.57
CA VAL A 41 -6.88 -0.85 -8.86
C VAL A 41 -7.08 -2.35 -8.87
N ASP A 42 -8.34 -2.75 -8.98
CA ASP A 42 -8.74 -4.13 -9.15
C ASP A 42 -9.48 -4.31 -10.48
N ASN A 43 -8.75 -4.80 -11.50
CA ASN A 43 -9.24 -4.93 -12.87
C ASN A 43 -9.77 -3.59 -13.43
N GLU A 44 -11.09 -3.46 -13.58
CA GLU A 44 -11.76 -2.25 -14.09
C GLU A 44 -12.16 -1.28 -12.97
N ASP A 45 -12.14 -1.73 -11.70
CA ASP A 45 -12.48 -0.93 -10.54
C ASP A 45 -11.27 -0.14 -10.05
N VAL A 46 -11.41 1.18 -10.02
CA VAL A 46 -10.38 2.13 -9.56
C VAL A 46 -10.93 2.91 -8.37
N MET A 47 -10.35 2.69 -7.20
CA MET A 47 -10.71 3.38 -5.95
C MET A 47 -9.64 4.41 -5.61
N SER A 48 -10.06 5.65 -5.42
CA SER A 48 -9.14 6.78 -5.18
C SER A 48 -9.69 7.84 -4.23
N THR A 49 -10.96 7.70 -3.82
CA THR A 49 -11.56 8.61 -2.84
C THR A 49 -11.31 8.11 -1.43
N GLU A 50 -11.33 9.02 -0.47
CA GLU A 50 -11.10 8.70 0.94
C GLU A 50 -12.14 7.72 1.49
N ASP A 51 -13.41 7.87 1.09
CA ASP A 51 -14.50 6.98 1.51
C ASP A 51 -14.26 5.53 1.03
N GLU A 52 -13.85 5.35 -0.22
CA GLU A 52 -13.57 4.03 -0.80
C GLU A 52 -12.35 3.36 -0.16
N LEU A 53 -11.32 4.15 0.19
CA LEU A 53 -10.04 3.66 0.69
C LEU A 53 -9.99 3.50 2.22
N SER A 54 -10.95 4.07 2.95
CA SER A 54 -11.00 4.07 4.42
C SER A 54 -10.97 2.67 5.07
N GLY A 55 -11.49 1.66 4.37
CA GLY A 55 -11.50 0.26 4.83
C GLY A 55 -10.40 -0.62 4.24
N VAL A 56 -9.55 -0.08 3.36
CA VAL A 56 -8.54 -0.86 2.63
C VAL A 56 -7.19 -0.77 3.35
N THR A 57 -6.52 -1.90 3.52
CA THR A 57 -5.19 -1.98 4.11
C THR A 57 -4.31 -2.90 3.27
N VAL A 58 -3.05 -2.50 3.07
CA VAL A 58 -2.02 -3.30 2.42
C VAL A 58 -1.05 -3.79 3.49
N THR A 59 -0.79 -5.10 3.52
CA THR A 59 0.08 -5.79 4.49
C THR A 59 1.23 -6.50 3.81
#